data_AF-A0A0D1ZSU6-F1
#
_entry.id   AF-A0A0D1ZSU6-F1
#
_cell.length_a   1.000
_cell.length_b   1.000
_cell.length_c   1.000
_cell.angle_alpha   90.00
_cell.angle_beta   90.00
_cell.angle_gamma   90.00
#
_symmetry.space_group_name_H-M   'P 1'
#
loop_
_entity.id
_entity.type
_entity.pdbx_description
1 polymer ?
#
loop_
_entity_poly.entity_id
_entity_poly.type
_entity_poly.pdbx_seq_one_letter_code
_entity_poly.pdbx_strand_id
1 'polypeptide(L)'
;MISKAFPDITMHVSLLVAGLAIGASASPVLKRQDVGESTDSRLRTVDALWDGQCFYPESDDDFDLEDYLGRWYQVAGTVAPFTEGCTCIFAEYSLNEENNTVNVFNGCQLGDQNIEIRGNAAPADEVYGDEGVFLVQFPGQPPPECPGPNYIVQEFDDDDENWAIVQSSNFTTLFLLSRDQHPSDSDIENWLERAGRMGSNLTEVVRTNQTGCLFT
;
A
#
# COMPACT_ATOMS: atom_id res chain seq x y z
N MET A 1 73.26 60.92 -10.31
CA MET A 1 74.19 61.02 -9.18
C MET A 1 73.38 61.34 -7.93
N ILE A 2 73.50 60.46 -6.92
CA ILE A 2 73.63 60.76 -5.48
C ILE A 2 72.46 61.43 -4.71
N SER A 3 72.14 60.79 -3.57
CA SER A 3 71.58 61.31 -2.30
C SER A 3 70.06 61.25 -2.16
N LYS A 4 69.48 60.41 -1.28
CA LYS A 4 69.40 60.51 0.22
C LYS A 4 68.81 61.87 0.66
N ALA A 5 67.88 62.00 1.60
CA ALA A 5 67.09 61.12 2.48
C ALA A 5 66.10 62.05 3.26
N PHE A 6 64.95 61.59 3.74
CA PHE A 6 64.57 61.36 5.17
C PHE A 6 63.15 61.92 5.44
N PRO A 7 62.46 61.50 6.53
CA PRO A 7 61.08 61.01 6.50
C PRO A 7 60.07 62.03 7.02
N ASP A 8 58.78 61.73 6.88
CA ASP A 8 57.77 62.28 7.77
C ASP A 8 56.70 61.25 8.15
N ILE A 9 56.36 61.26 9.42
CA ILE A 9 55.45 60.34 10.11
C ILE A 9 54.09 61.01 10.18
N THR A 10 53.00 60.39 9.71
CA THR A 10 51.69 60.57 10.39
C THR A 10 50.64 59.51 10.03
N MET A 11 50.17 58.85 11.09
CA MET A 11 48.83 58.37 11.45
C MET A 11 47.86 57.72 10.43
N HIS A 12 47.56 56.46 10.77
CA HIS A 12 46.37 55.65 10.51
C HIS A 12 45.07 56.33 10.06
N VAL A 13 44.45 55.73 9.03
CA VAL A 13 43.05 55.28 9.05
C VAL A 13 42.94 54.00 8.23
N SER A 14 42.66 52.86 8.87
CA SER A 14 42.28 51.63 8.19
C SER A 14 40.76 51.64 7.95
N LEU A 15 40.34 51.85 6.70
CA LEU A 15 38.97 51.54 6.27
C LEU A 15 38.90 50.05 5.88
N LEU A 16 38.23 49.25 6.68
CA LEU A 16 37.75 47.93 6.28
C LEU A 16 36.60 48.12 5.28
N VAL A 17 36.78 47.67 4.04
CA VAL A 17 35.69 47.46 3.10
C VAL A 17 35.31 45.98 3.19
N ALA A 18 34.18 45.69 3.82
CA ALA A 18 33.58 44.36 3.82
C ALA A 18 32.92 44.11 2.46
N GLY A 19 33.49 43.21 1.66
CA GLY A 19 32.81 42.66 0.48
C GLY A 19 31.82 41.59 0.92
N LEU A 20 30.53 41.79 0.65
CA LEU A 20 29.52 40.73 0.75
C LEU A 20 29.74 39.72 -0.39
N ALA A 21 30.19 38.52 -0.05
CA ALA A 21 30.04 37.35 -0.92
C ALA A 21 28.63 36.78 -0.72
N ILE A 22 27.83 36.77 -1.78
CA ILE A 22 26.55 36.05 -1.81
C ILE A 22 26.90 34.57 -2.00
N GLY A 23 26.86 33.80 -0.92
CA GLY A 23 26.94 32.35 -0.98
C GLY A 23 25.58 31.78 -1.39
N ALA A 24 25.50 31.18 -2.58
CA ALA A 24 24.39 30.30 -2.93
C ALA A 24 24.54 29.01 -2.11
N SER A 25 23.67 28.79 -1.14
CA SER A 25 23.58 27.53 -0.42
C SER A 25 22.82 26.51 -1.28
N ALA A 26 23.56 25.59 -1.90
CA ALA A 26 22.97 24.35 -2.41
C ALA A 26 22.71 23.44 -1.21
N SER A 27 21.44 23.14 -0.91
CA SER A 27 21.08 22.10 0.04
C SER A 27 21.56 20.74 -0.48
N PRO A 28 22.17 19.89 0.34
CA PRO A 28 22.53 18.55 -0.10
C PRO A 28 21.24 17.75 -0.29
N VAL A 29 21.02 17.27 -1.52
CA VAL A 29 20.05 16.21 -1.81
C VAL A 29 20.54 14.96 -1.08
N LEU A 30 19.82 14.53 -0.03
CA LEU A 30 20.06 13.24 0.60
C LEU A 30 19.71 12.15 -0.40
N LYS A 31 20.71 11.37 -0.83
CA LYS A 31 20.48 10.11 -1.53
C LYS A 31 19.84 9.12 -0.57
N ARG A 32 18.70 8.55 -0.96
CA ARG A 32 18.06 7.37 -0.32
C ARG A 32 19.14 6.29 -0.22
N GLN A 33 19.47 5.87 1.00
CA GLN A 33 20.37 4.76 1.22
C GLN A 33 19.58 3.47 1.04
N ASP A 34 20.07 2.56 0.19
CA ASP A 34 19.57 1.20 0.09
C ASP A 34 19.63 0.53 1.47
N VAL A 35 18.47 0.11 1.98
CA VAL A 35 18.35 -0.58 3.26
C VAL A 35 18.81 -2.01 3.07
N GLY A 36 20.00 -2.32 3.58
CA GLY A 36 20.51 -3.69 3.63
C GLY A 36 19.72 -4.55 4.62
N GLU A 37 19.45 -5.79 4.20
CA GLU A 37 18.84 -6.88 4.98
C GLU A 37 19.41 -6.97 6.41
N SER A 38 18.60 -6.65 7.41
CA SER A 38 18.98 -6.68 8.83
C SER A 38 18.62 -8.03 9.46
N THR A 39 19.63 -8.84 9.80
CA THR A 39 19.48 -10.15 10.47
C THR A 39 19.22 -10.05 11.98
N ASP A 40 18.39 -9.10 12.39
CA ASP A 40 18.21 -8.75 13.78
C ASP A 40 16.79 -9.11 14.24
N SER A 41 16.67 -10.06 15.16
CA SER A 41 15.40 -10.54 15.71
C SER A 41 14.72 -9.52 16.65
N ARG A 42 14.95 -8.23 16.46
CA ARG A 42 14.21 -7.15 17.12
C ARG A 42 12.84 -7.07 16.45
N LEU A 43 11.84 -6.69 17.25
CA LEU A 43 10.42 -6.59 16.91
C LEU A 43 10.21 -6.29 15.42
N ARG A 44 9.56 -7.21 14.70
CA ARG A 44 9.10 -6.95 13.33
C ARG A 44 7.99 -5.91 13.43
N THR A 45 8.32 -4.67 13.12
CA THR A 45 7.35 -3.58 12.99
C THR A 45 7.06 -3.38 11.52
N VAL A 46 5.77 -3.30 11.19
CA VAL A 46 5.29 -2.96 9.85
C VAL A 46 4.89 -1.50 9.89
N ASP A 47 5.30 -0.74 8.88
CA ASP A 47 4.95 0.66 8.77
C ASP A 47 3.45 0.82 8.52
N ALA A 48 2.87 1.83 9.18
CA ALA A 48 1.45 2.10 9.15
C ALA A 48 1.17 3.56 9.54
N LEU A 49 0.21 4.18 8.86
CA LEU A 49 -0.33 5.48 9.24
C LEU A 49 -1.24 5.35 10.46
N TRP A 50 -1.12 6.27 11.41
CA TRP A 50 -2.07 6.43 12.52
C TRP A 50 -2.80 7.77 12.40
N ASP A 51 -4.13 7.75 12.26
CA ASP A 51 -4.95 8.95 12.08
C ASP A 51 -5.48 9.57 13.39
N GLY A 52 -5.15 8.97 14.54
CA GLY A 52 -5.75 9.32 15.84
C GLY A 52 -6.82 8.34 16.34
N GLN A 53 -7.24 7.40 15.51
CA GLN A 53 -8.26 6.38 15.81
C GLN A 53 -7.90 4.97 15.32
N CYS A 54 -7.37 4.83 14.10
CA CYS A 54 -7.02 3.55 13.50
C CYS A 54 -5.62 3.56 12.86
N PHE A 55 -5.03 2.36 12.75
CA PHE A 55 -3.83 2.13 11.95
C PHE A 55 -4.20 1.72 10.53
N TYR A 56 -3.46 2.19 9.54
CA TYR A 56 -3.65 1.85 8.14
C TYR A 56 -2.32 1.35 7.56
N PRO A 57 -2.27 0.14 7.00
CA PRO A 57 -1.13 -0.32 6.21
C PRO A 57 -0.73 0.71 5.15
N GLU A 58 0.57 0.84 4.86
CA GLU A 58 1.02 1.57 3.67
C GLU A 58 0.61 0.79 2.41
N SER A 59 0.08 1.47 1.40
CA SER A 59 -0.22 0.85 0.11
C SER A 59 1.05 0.63 -0.70
N ASP A 60 0.94 -0.19 -1.74
CA ASP A 60 2.02 -0.42 -2.70
C ASP A 60 2.27 0.84 -3.55
N ASP A 61 3.54 1.28 -3.60
CA ASP A 61 3.98 2.42 -4.41
C ASP A 61 3.88 2.10 -5.92
N ASP A 62 3.91 0.82 -6.30
CA ASP A 62 3.88 0.33 -7.68
C ASP A 62 2.45 -0.11 -8.11
N PHE A 63 1.43 0.16 -7.30
CA PHE A 63 0.04 -0.13 -7.67
C PHE A 63 -0.40 0.66 -8.91
N ASP A 64 -0.91 -0.05 -9.92
CA ASP A 64 -1.62 0.52 -11.06
C ASP A 64 -3.07 0.02 -11.10
N LEU A 65 -4.03 0.97 -11.17
CA LEU A 65 -5.44 0.63 -11.16
C LEU A 65 -5.85 -0.14 -12.42
N GLU A 66 -5.37 0.22 -13.61
CA GLU A 66 -5.76 -0.41 -14.87
C GLU A 66 -5.34 -1.89 -14.87
N ASP A 67 -4.12 -2.18 -14.42
CA ASP A 67 -3.58 -3.53 -14.31
C ASP A 67 -4.26 -4.33 -13.19
N TYR A 68 -4.79 -3.66 -12.17
CA TYR A 68 -5.55 -4.30 -11.08
C TYR A 68 -6.98 -4.71 -11.47
N LEU A 69 -7.57 -4.12 -12.52
CA LEU A 69 -8.94 -4.42 -12.94
C LEU A 69 -9.13 -5.87 -13.39
N GLY A 70 -10.38 -6.30 -13.50
CA GLY A 70 -10.73 -7.66 -13.90
C GLY A 70 -10.85 -8.61 -12.72
N ARG A 71 -10.63 -9.90 -12.98
CA ARG A 71 -10.97 -10.97 -12.06
C ARG A 71 -9.84 -11.36 -11.12
N TRP A 72 -10.20 -11.58 -9.87
CA TRP A 72 -9.34 -12.08 -8.81
C TRP A 72 -10.03 -13.21 -8.05
N TYR A 73 -9.28 -14.25 -7.71
CA TYR A 73 -9.72 -15.34 -6.86
C TYR A 73 -9.16 -15.14 -5.46
N GLN A 74 -10.01 -15.15 -4.44
CA GLN A 74 -9.54 -15.16 -3.06
C GLN A 74 -9.09 -16.58 -2.74
N VAL A 75 -7.78 -16.82 -2.76
CA VAL A 75 -7.20 -18.16 -2.53
C VAL A 75 -6.96 -18.42 -1.04
N ALA A 76 -6.78 -17.37 -0.26
CA ALA A 76 -6.81 -17.42 1.20
C ALA A 76 -7.24 -16.05 1.77
N GLY A 77 -7.64 -16.02 3.03
CA GLY A 77 -7.92 -14.76 3.71
C GLY A 77 -8.74 -14.92 4.97
N THR A 78 -9.11 -13.79 5.57
CA THR A 78 -10.09 -13.74 6.65
C THR A 78 -11.48 -14.06 6.09
N VAL A 79 -12.28 -14.83 6.83
CA VAL A 79 -13.66 -15.14 6.42
C VAL A 79 -14.51 -13.88 6.57
N ALA A 80 -14.96 -13.32 5.46
CA ALA A 80 -15.93 -12.23 5.49
C ALA A 80 -17.33 -12.80 5.80
N PRO A 81 -18.19 -12.08 6.56
CA PRO A 81 -19.53 -12.56 6.88
C PRO A 81 -20.39 -12.94 5.66
N PHE A 82 -20.19 -12.27 4.53
CA PHE A 82 -20.90 -12.56 3.29
C PHE A 82 -20.47 -13.88 2.61
N THR A 83 -19.24 -14.33 2.87
CA THR A 83 -18.66 -15.53 2.25
C THR A 83 -18.50 -16.69 3.25
N GLU A 84 -19.16 -16.62 4.41
CA GLU A 84 -19.10 -17.68 5.40
C GLU A 84 -19.63 -19.00 4.83
N GLY A 85 -18.78 -20.04 4.86
CA GLY A 85 -19.09 -21.36 4.32
C GLY A 85 -19.02 -21.47 2.79
N CYS A 86 -18.67 -20.40 2.08
CA CYS A 86 -18.53 -20.41 0.63
C CYS A 86 -17.24 -21.10 0.15
N THR A 87 -17.30 -21.66 -1.06
CA THR A 87 -16.17 -22.02 -1.91
C THR A 87 -16.13 -21.13 -3.14
N CYS A 88 -15.09 -21.24 -3.96
CA CYS A 88 -15.02 -20.56 -5.26
C CYS A 88 -15.18 -19.04 -5.18
N ILE A 89 -14.60 -18.43 -4.15
CA ILE A 89 -14.74 -16.99 -3.88
C ILE A 89 -13.92 -16.22 -4.92
N PHE A 90 -14.57 -15.25 -5.57
CA PHE A 90 -13.92 -14.34 -6.50
C PHE A 90 -14.44 -12.91 -6.35
N ALA A 91 -13.64 -11.96 -6.83
CA ALA A 91 -14.02 -10.59 -7.07
C ALA A 91 -13.74 -10.24 -8.55
N GLU A 92 -14.57 -9.41 -9.13
CA GLU A 92 -14.35 -8.82 -10.44
C GLU A 92 -14.50 -7.30 -10.35
N TYR A 93 -13.44 -6.62 -10.75
CA TYR A 93 -13.31 -5.17 -10.69
C TYR A 93 -13.46 -4.58 -12.09
N SER A 94 -14.27 -3.54 -12.23
CA SER A 94 -14.33 -2.77 -13.49
C SER A 94 -14.40 -1.28 -13.20
N LEU A 95 -13.75 -0.48 -14.03
CA LEU A 95 -13.77 0.97 -13.89
C LEU A 95 -15.20 1.50 -14.10
N ASN A 96 -15.60 2.42 -13.25
CA ASN A 96 -16.77 3.27 -13.46
C ASN A 96 -16.31 4.64 -13.96
N GLU A 97 -16.36 4.81 -15.29
CA GLU A 97 -15.90 6.03 -15.97
C GLU A 97 -16.72 7.27 -15.60
N GLU A 98 -17.94 7.12 -15.09
CA GLU A 98 -18.82 8.26 -14.81
C GLU A 98 -18.39 9.06 -13.57
N ASN A 99 -17.75 8.40 -12.59
CA ASN A 99 -17.46 9.00 -11.28
C ASN A 99 -16.08 8.62 -10.73
N ASN A 100 -15.20 8.03 -11.53
CA ASN A 100 -13.84 7.63 -11.14
C ASN A 100 -13.82 6.69 -9.91
N THR A 101 -14.72 5.72 -9.91
CA THR A 101 -14.78 4.66 -8.89
C THR A 101 -14.64 3.30 -9.53
N VAL A 102 -14.54 2.23 -8.74
CA VAL A 102 -14.49 0.86 -9.22
C VAL A 102 -15.79 0.15 -8.87
N ASN A 103 -16.41 -0.49 -9.84
CA ASN A 103 -17.50 -1.44 -9.58
C ASN A 103 -16.90 -2.72 -9.01
N VAL A 104 -17.42 -3.17 -7.88
CA VAL A 104 -16.98 -4.41 -7.23
C VAL A 104 -18.07 -5.46 -7.35
N PHE A 105 -17.78 -6.56 -8.04
CA PHE A 105 -18.65 -7.71 -8.11
C PHE A 105 -18.03 -8.90 -7.40
N ASN A 106 -18.60 -9.30 -6.27
CA ASN A 106 -18.15 -10.48 -5.53
C ASN A 106 -19.12 -11.65 -5.77
N GLY A 107 -18.56 -12.83 -5.99
CA GLY A 107 -19.29 -14.07 -6.16
C GLY A 107 -18.69 -15.21 -5.35
N CYS A 108 -19.52 -16.14 -4.90
CA CYS A 108 -19.08 -17.39 -4.31
C CYS A 108 -20.14 -18.50 -4.43
N GLN A 109 -19.73 -19.73 -4.15
CA GLN A 109 -20.58 -20.90 -4.19
C GLN A 109 -20.87 -21.41 -2.77
N LEU A 110 -22.15 -21.55 -2.43
CA LEU A 110 -22.61 -22.19 -1.19
C LEU A 110 -23.41 -23.45 -1.53
N GLY A 111 -22.76 -24.61 -1.47
CA GLY A 111 -23.33 -25.85 -2.00
C GLY A 111 -23.54 -25.75 -3.51
N ASP A 112 -24.78 -25.84 -3.97
CA ASP A 112 -25.16 -25.68 -5.39
C ASP A 112 -25.75 -24.28 -5.69
N GLN A 113 -25.59 -23.32 -4.77
CA GLN A 113 -26.12 -21.97 -4.92
C GLN A 113 -25.01 -20.98 -5.26
N ASN A 114 -25.29 -20.10 -6.22
CA ASN A 114 -24.46 -18.94 -6.51
C ASN A 114 -24.89 -17.78 -5.59
N ILE A 115 -23.93 -17.21 -4.89
CA ILE A 115 -24.11 -16.10 -3.95
C ILE A 115 -23.34 -14.90 -4.51
N GLU A 116 -24.04 -13.77 -4.66
CA GLU A 116 -23.49 -12.59 -5.34
C GLU A 116 -23.82 -11.29 -4.61
N ILE A 117 -22.87 -10.35 -4.64
CA ILE A 117 -23.11 -8.98 -4.19
C ILE A 117 -22.34 -8.00 -5.07
N ARG A 118 -22.96 -6.84 -5.32
CA ARG A 118 -22.38 -5.74 -6.10
C ARG A 118 -22.25 -4.53 -5.22
N GLY A 119 -21.10 -3.88 -5.30
CA GLY A 119 -20.73 -2.71 -4.51
C GLY A 119 -19.89 -1.75 -5.32
N ASN A 120 -19.33 -0.78 -4.62
CA ASN A 120 -18.51 0.26 -5.19
C ASN A 120 -17.26 0.49 -4.33
N ALA A 121 -16.14 0.78 -4.96
CA ALA A 121 -14.92 1.23 -4.30
C ALA A 121 -14.59 2.64 -4.77
N ALA A 122 -14.64 3.60 -3.85
CA ALA A 122 -14.19 4.96 -4.11
C ALA A 122 -12.74 5.13 -3.63
N PRO A 123 -11.88 5.87 -4.35
CA PRO A 123 -10.56 6.23 -3.82
C PRO A 123 -10.69 6.91 -2.46
N ALA A 124 -9.79 6.58 -1.54
CA ALA A 124 -9.71 7.23 -0.24
C ALA A 124 -8.99 8.59 -0.34
N ASP A 125 -8.94 9.33 0.77
CA ASP A 125 -8.17 10.57 0.86
C ASP A 125 -6.66 10.28 0.73
N GLU A 126 -5.93 11.15 0.01
CA GLU A 126 -4.49 11.02 -0.26
C GLU A 126 -3.64 10.91 1.02
N VAL A 127 -4.15 11.38 2.17
CA VAL A 127 -3.46 11.21 3.45
C VAL A 127 -3.20 9.74 3.81
N TYR A 128 -4.01 8.80 3.28
CA TYR A 128 -3.89 7.37 3.54
C TYR A 128 -3.00 6.62 2.52
N GLY A 129 -2.61 7.27 1.42
CA GLY A 129 -1.88 6.68 0.31
C GLY A 129 -2.29 7.34 -1.01
N ASP A 130 -1.36 7.44 -1.95
CA ASP A 130 -1.61 8.08 -3.26
C ASP A 130 -2.50 7.20 -4.15
N GLU A 131 -2.24 5.89 -4.15
CA GLU A 131 -2.95 4.88 -4.96
C GLU A 131 -3.19 3.60 -4.14
N GLY A 132 -4.04 2.69 -4.64
CA GLY A 132 -4.28 1.38 -4.01
C GLY A 132 -5.11 1.42 -2.71
N VAL A 133 -5.65 2.59 -2.35
CA VAL A 133 -6.44 2.81 -1.13
C VAL A 133 -7.90 3.14 -1.45
N PHE A 134 -8.82 2.30 -0.98
CA PHE A 134 -10.24 2.42 -1.33
C PHE A 134 -11.15 2.33 -0.11
N LEU A 135 -12.25 3.07 -0.20
CA LEU A 135 -13.45 2.88 0.59
C LEU A 135 -14.43 2.02 -0.19
N VAL A 136 -14.47 0.73 0.13
CA VAL A 136 -15.37 -0.27 -0.45
C VAL A 136 -16.67 -0.32 0.34
N GLN A 137 -17.80 -0.24 -0.35
CA GLN A 137 -19.12 -0.29 0.26
C GLN A 137 -20.06 -1.21 -0.52
N PHE A 138 -20.76 -2.07 0.21
CA PHE A 138 -21.85 -2.88 -0.33
C PHE A 138 -23.22 -2.47 0.25
N PRO A 139 -24.33 -2.75 -0.47
CA PRO A 139 -25.68 -2.50 0.03
C PRO A 139 -25.93 -3.19 1.38
N GLY A 140 -26.43 -2.44 2.35
CA GLY A 140 -26.80 -2.96 3.68
C GLY A 140 -25.64 -3.16 4.66
N GLN A 141 -24.39 -2.91 4.26
CA GLN A 141 -23.29 -2.87 5.21
C GLN A 141 -23.33 -1.58 6.06
N PRO A 142 -23.08 -1.66 7.38
CA PRO A 142 -22.87 -0.47 8.18
C PRO A 142 -21.61 0.28 7.73
N PRO A 143 -21.48 1.58 8.08
CA PRO A 143 -20.24 2.30 7.87
C PRO A 143 -19.06 1.58 8.55
N PRO A 144 -17.85 1.62 7.96
CA PRO A 144 -16.65 1.08 8.60
C PRO A 144 -16.40 1.73 9.97
N GLU A 145 -15.78 0.97 10.87
CA GLU A 145 -15.42 1.48 12.21
C GLU A 145 -14.34 2.56 12.16
N CYS A 146 -13.47 2.50 11.15
CA CYS A 146 -12.41 3.46 10.89
C CYS A 146 -12.82 4.45 9.79
N PRO A 147 -12.46 5.74 9.90
CA PRO A 147 -12.87 6.76 8.93
C PRO A 147 -12.17 6.68 7.57
N GLY A 148 -10.98 6.06 7.50
CA GLY A 148 -10.18 5.92 6.28
C GLY A 148 -10.54 4.70 5.42
N PRO A 149 -9.61 4.24 4.56
CA PRO A 149 -9.86 3.10 3.67
C PRO A 149 -10.11 1.81 4.47
N ASN A 150 -10.93 0.95 3.88
CA ASN A 150 -11.19 -0.41 4.37
C ASN A 150 -10.70 -1.50 3.40
N TYR A 151 -10.04 -1.08 2.31
CA TYR A 151 -9.40 -1.93 1.33
C TYR A 151 -8.10 -1.26 0.88
N ILE A 152 -6.97 -1.83 1.26
CA ILE A 152 -5.64 -1.27 1.04
C ILE A 152 -4.81 -2.36 0.36
N VAL A 153 -4.43 -2.13 -0.89
CA VAL A 153 -3.54 -3.02 -1.62
C VAL A 153 -2.13 -2.73 -1.11
N GLN A 154 -1.67 -3.58 -0.20
CA GLN A 154 -0.38 -3.43 0.47
C GLN A 154 0.76 -4.00 -0.38
N GLU A 155 0.42 -4.93 -1.27
CA GLU A 155 1.32 -5.44 -2.29
C GLU A 155 0.54 -5.87 -3.53
N PHE A 156 1.04 -5.48 -4.69
CA PHE A 156 0.61 -5.89 -6.01
C PHE A 156 1.85 -6.35 -6.78
N ASP A 157 1.87 -7.61 -7.21
CA ASP A 157 3.01 -8.20 -7.93
C ASP A 157 3.18 -7.52 -9.29
N ASP A 158 4.19 -6.66 -9.45
CA ASP A 158 4.41 -5.85 -10.65
C ASP A 158 5.11 -6.63 -11.79
N ASP A 159 5.76 -7.74 -11.48
CA ASP A 159 6.47 -8.56 -12.47
C ASP A 159 5.50 -9.44 -13.29
N ASP A 160 4.55 -10.06 -12.59
CA ASP A 160 3.63 -11.04 -13.17
C ASP A 160 2.14 -10.62 -13.07
N GLU A 161 1.80 -9.53 -12.35
CA GLU A 161 0.44 -8.98 -12.13
C GLU A 161 -0.56 -10.01 -11.56
N ASN A 162 -0.04 -11.06 -10.94
CA ASN A 162 -0.80 -12.28 -10.64
C ASN A 162 -1.21 -12.43 -9.19
N TRP A 163 -0.75 -11.56 -8.30
CA TRP A 163 -0.97 -11.64 -6.86
C TRP A 163 -1.22 -10.28 -6.25
N ALA A 164 -2.06 -10.27 -5.21
CA ALA A 164 -2.23 -9.09 -4.37
C ALA A 164 -2.44 -9.49 -2.91
N ILE A 165 -1.79 -8.74 -2.02
CA ILE A 165 -2.04 -8.75 -0.59
C ILE A 165 -2.87 -7.52 -0.27
N VAL A 166 -4.12 -7.73 0.12
CA VAL A 166 -5.03 -6.65 0.49
C VAL A 166 -5.35 -6.75 1.98
N GLN A 167 -5.21 -5.64 2.69
CA GLN A 167 -5.57 -5.56 4.10
C GLN A 167 -6.56 -4.42 4.39
N SER A 168 -7.23 -4.49 5.53
CA SER A 168 -8.03 -3.39 6.05
C SER A 168 -7.30 -2.62 7.16
N SER A 169 -7.86 -1.49 7.55
CA SER A 169 -7.45 -0.79 8.77
C SER A 169 -7.37 -1.73 9.98
N ASN A 170 -6.42 -1.44 10.86
CA ASN A 170 -6.01 -2.23 12.02
C ASN A 170 -5.56 -3.67 11.68
N PHE A 171 -5.25 -3.98 10.42
CA PHE A 171 -4.79 -5.30 9.98
C PHE A 171 -5.78 -6.43 10.32
N THR A 172 -7.08 -6.10 10.40
CA THR A 172 -8.13 -7.04 10.85
C THR A 172 -8.60 -7.99 9.76
N THR A 173 -8.35 -7.66 8.50
CA THR A 173 -8.74 -8.45 7.33
C THR A 173 -7.53 -8.66 6.43
N LEU A 174 -7.38 -9.87 5.93
CA LEU A 174 -6.51 -10.20 4.80
C LEU A 174 -7.35 -10.77 3.66
N PHE A 175 -7.16 -10.28 2.45
CA PHE A 175 -7.49 -11.00 1.23
C PHE A 175 -6.20 -11.30 0.48
N LEU A 176 -5.87 -12.58 0.36
CA LEU A 176 -4.82 -13.03 -0.56
C LEU A 176 -5.49 -13.37 -1.88
N LEU A 177 -5.22 -12.55 -2.88
CA LEU A 177 -5.84 -12.62 -4.19
C LEU A 177 -4.85 -13.17 -5.21
N SER A 178 -5.34 -13.99 -6.13
CA SER A 178 -4.58 -14.45 -7.29
C SER A 178 -5.39 -14.35 -8.58
N ARG A 179 -4.72 -14.09 -9.70
CA ARG A 179 -5.30 -14.21 -11.04
C ARG A 179 -5.49 -15.67 -11.46
N ASP A 180 -4.65 -16.56 -10.95
CA ASP A 180 -4.86 -18.00 -11.10
C ASP A 180 -5.88 -18.47 -10.06
N GLN A 181 -6.85 -19.28 -10.49
CA GLN A 181 -7.82 -19.90 -9.60
C GLN A 181 -7.21 -21.07 -8.81
N HIS A 182 -6.20 -21.73 -9.37
CA HIS A 182 -5.58 -22.94 -8.80
C HIS A 182 -4.06 -22.82 -8.67
N PRO A 183 -3.54 -21.75 -8.02
CA PRO A 183 -2.11 -21.63 -7.80
C PRO A 183 -1.61 -22.76 -6.90
N SER A 184 -0.30 -23.02 -6.96
CA SER A 184 0.28 -24.12 -6.20
C SER A 184 0.21 -23.88 -4.69
N ASP A 185 0.14 -24.96 -3.91
CA ASP A 185 0.11 -24.85 -2.45
C ASP A 185 1.34 -24.11 -1.90
N SER A 186 2.51 -24.30 -2.53
CA SER A 186 3.74 -23.61 -2.16
C SER A 186 3.69 -22.11 -2.44
N ASP A 187 3.06 -21.69 -3.55
CA ASP A 187 2.94 -20.27 -3.86
C ASP A 187 2.02 -19.58 -2.86
N ILE A 188 0.87 -20.19 -2.56
CA ILE A 188 -0.04 -19.70 -1.52
C ILE A 188 0.69 -19.58 -0.17
N GLU A 189 1.47 -20.58 0.23
CA GLU A 189 2.24 -20.54 1.48
C GLU A 189 3.29 -19.43 1.52
N ASN A 190 4.02 -19.22 0.42
CA ASN A 190 5.01 -18.16 0.32
C ASN A 190 4.37 -16.77 0.45
N TRP A 191 3.23 -16.56 -0.22
CA TRP A 191 2.47 -15.32 -0.17
C TRP A 191 1.80 -15.09 1.20
N LEU A 192 1.33 -16.14 1.86
CA LEU A 192 0.84 -16.03 3.24
C LEU A 192 1.95 -15.68 4.23
N GLU A 193 3.14 -16.28 4.09
CA GLU A 193 4.29 -15.91 4.92
C GLU A 193 4.65 -14.43 4.71
N ARG A 194 4.57 -13.97 3.46
CA ARG A 194 4.76 -12.57 3.10
C ARG A 194 3.73 -11.65 3.76
N ALA A 195 2.44 -11.94 3.62
CA ALA A 195 1.37 -11.20 4.31
C ALA A 195 1.56 -11.16 5.84
N GLY A 196 2.02 -12.27 6.44
CA GLY A 196 2.35 -12.32 7.86
C GLY A 196 3.52 -11.42 8.26
N ARG A 197 4.54 -11.28 7.40
CA ARG A 197 5.62 -10.30 7.60
C ARG A 197 5.12 -8.86 7.47
N MET A 198 4.03 -8.64 6.72
CA MET A 198 3.36 -7.35 6.52
C MET A 198 2.20 -7.10 7.50
N GLY A 199 2.10 -7.88 8.57
CA GLY A 199 1.24 -7.57 9.72
C GLY A 199 -0.07 -8.35 9.77
N SER A 200 -0.38 -9.19 8.77
CA SER A 200 -1.57 -10.03 8.83
C SER A 200 -1.50 -11.04 9.97
N ASN A 201 -2.59 -11.15 10.74
CA ASN A 201 -2.72 -12.21 11.73
C ASN A 201 -3.11 -13.54 11.06
N LEU A 202 -2.11 -14.35 10.71
CA LEU A 202 -2.32 -15.61 10.00
C LEU A 202 -3.12 -16.67 10.80
N THR A 203 -3.38 -16.47 12.10
CA THR A 203 -4.26 -17.37 12.87
C THR A 203 -5.72 -17.23 12.49
N GLU A 204 -6.11 -16.09 11.90
CA GLU A 204 -7.49 -15.80 11.46
C GLU A 204 -7.69 -16.09 9.96
N VAL A 205 -6.66 -16.59 9.29
CA VAL A 205 -6.66 -16.81 7.84
C VAL A 205 -7.00 -18.26 7.51
N VAL A 206 -7.91 -18.45 6.55
CA VAL A 206 -8.26 -19.76 6.01
C VAL A 206 -7.97 -19.84 4.52
N ARG A 207 -7.63 -21.03 4.03
CA ARG A 207 -7.56 -21.30 2.60
C ARG A 207 -8.97 -21.44 2.03
N THR A 208 -9.22 -20.81 0.89
CA THR A 208 -10.47 -20.96 0.14
C THR A 208 -10.39 -22.21 -0.72
N ASN A 209 -11.42 -23.05 -0.69
CA ASN A 209 -11.53 -24.14 -1.66
C ASN A 209 -11.96 -23.56 -3.02
N GLN A 210 -11.08 -23.63 -4.02
CA GLN A 210 -11.33 -23.17 -5.39
C GLN A 210 -11.65 -24.32 -6.37
N THR A 211 -11.95 -25.53 -5.87
CA THR A 211 -12.26 -26.69 -6.72
C THR A 211 -13.75 -26.94 -6.85
N GLY A 212 -14.16 -27.58 -7.96
CA GLY A 212 -15.57 -27.97 -8.15
C GLY A 212 -16.52 -26.79 -8.38
N CYS A 213 -16.02 -25.68 -8.91
CA CYS A 213 -16.78 -24.46 -9.11
C CYS A 213 -17.78 -24.60 -10.25
N LEU A 214 -19.06 -24.36 -9.93
CA LEU A 214 -20.19 -24.40 -10.86
C LEU A 214 -20.49 -23.00 -11.44
N PHE A 215 -20.05 -21.96 -10.74
CA PHE A 215 -20.34 -20.56 -11.03
C PHE A 215 -19.01 -19.80 -11.00
N THR A 216 -18.39 -19.62 -12.17
CA THR A 216 -17.16 -18.83 -12.36
C THR A 216 -17.38 -17.87 -13.50
#